data_AF-A0A5C8AEJ5-F1
#
_entry.id   AF-A0A5C8AEJ5-F1
#
_cell.length_a   1.000
_cell.length_b   1.000
_cell.length_c   1.000
_cell.angle_alpha   90.00
_cell.angle_beta   90.00
_cell.angle_gamma   90.00
#
_symmetry.space_group_name_H-M   'P 1'
#
loop_
_entity.id
_entity.type
_entity.pdbx_description
1 polymer ?
#
loop_
_entity_poly.entity_id
_entity_poly.type
_entity_poly.pdbx_seq_one_letter_code
_entity_poly.pdbx_strand_id
1 'polypeptide(L)'
;MIIKRLNEDSSWWWEIDGYTVIVDPWFSASQVDLAAWFSEQFHVTPQPVVHELPKPDFIFISHPFTDHCNKETLLQFDQTIPVIALPPVQRKIRKWNHFKQFLSLDEAPFQLKYLKPISFVDLVHGAYILTEKTGKSILYSPHGSQFGSLPQADVLITTTVRFYLPFWLGGTVNLGWQRALKNAELCKASYILPTHDEPKTGKGLVAKLAKRSEHLNSTNDNRFVQLSVGDNSQFVL
;
A
#
# COMPACT_ATOMS: atom_id res chain seq x y z
N MET A 1 5.66 17.57 0.03
CA MET A 1 5.27 16.18 -0.23
C MET A 1 4.14 16.13 -1.24
N ILE A 2 4.25 15.31 -2.28
CA ILE A 2 3.17 15.06 -3.25
C ILE A 2 2.79 13.59 -3.23
N ILE A 3 1.49 13.29 -3.23
CA ILE A 3 0.94 11.94 -3.27
C ILE A 3 0.05 11.83 -4.51
N LYS A 4 0.35 10.87 -5.39
CA LYS A 4 -0.49 10.55 -6.55
C LYS A 4 -0.90 9.09 -6.49
N ARG A 5 -2.16 8.82 -6.83
CA ARG A 5 -2.70 7.47 -6.88
C ARG A 5 -2.49 6.91 -8.29
N LEU A 6 -1.85 5.74 -8.38
CA LEU A 6 -1.53 5.10 -9.66
C LEU A 6 -2.60 4.11 -10.12
N ASN A 7 -3.34 3.50 -9.19
CA ASN A 7 -4.50 2.66 -9.47
C ASN A 7 -5.50 2.72 -8.31
N GLU A 8 -6.66 2.07 -8.46
CA GLU A 8 -7.69 2.05 -7.40
C GLU A 8 -7.37 1.10 -6.23
N ASP A 9 -6.29 0.32 -6.30
CA ASP A 9 -5.86 -0.61 -5.25
C ASP A 9 -4.86 0.07 -4.30
N SER A 10 -3.58 -0.30 -4.33
CA SER A 10 -2.58 0.16 -3.35
C SER A 10 -1.27 0.65 -3.96
N SER A 11 -1.29 1.08 -5.23
CA SER A 11 -0.09 1.60 -5.90
C SER A 11 -0.06 3.13 -5.91
N TRP A 12 1.07 3.70 -5.49
CA TRP A 12 1.22 5.14 -5.30
C TRP A 12 2.50 5.68 -5.93
N TRP A 13 2.47 6.97 -6.25
CA TRP A 13 3.66 7.76 -6.56
C TRP A 13 3.81 8.86 -5.50
N TRP A 14 4.95 8.88 -4.83
CA TRP A 14 5.29 9.88 -3.82
C TRP A 14 6.45 10.75 -4.30
N GLU A 15 6.34 12.05 -4.02
CA GLU A 15 7.46 12.99 -4.10
C GLU A 15 7.76 13.50 -2.69
N ILE A 16 8.95 13.16 -2.18
CA ILE A 16 9.35 13.39 -0.80
C ILE A 16 10.82 13.83 -0.73
N ASP A 17 11.08 14.96 -0.07
CA ASP A 17 12.43 15.52 0.09
C ASP A 17 13.24 15.65 -1.23
N GLY A 18 12.53 15.83 -2.36
CA GLY A 18 13.12 15.93 -3.70
C GLY A 18 13.31 14.61 -4.44
N TYR A 19 12.91 13.47 -3.86
CA TYR A 19 12.95 12.15 -4.48
C TYR A 19 11.58 11.69 -4.94
N THR A 20 11.58 10.90 -6.01
CA THR A 20 10.41 10.21 -6.55
C THR A 20 10.42 8.74 -6.13
N VAL A 21 9.29 8.27 -5.60
CA VAL A 21 9.16 6.91 -5.07
C VAL A 21 7.89 6.27 -5.61
N ILE A 22 8.03 5.11 -6.26
CA ILE A 22 6.86 4.27 -6.57
C ILE A 22 6.65 3.28 -5.43
N VAL A 23 5.40 3.14 -4.99
CA VAL A 23 5.03 2.36 -3.81
C VAL A 23 4.09 1.23 -4.22
N ASP A 24 4.42 0.02 -3.78
CA ASP A 24 3.60 -1.18 -3.93
C ASP A 24 2.98 -1.35 -5.34
N PRO A 25 3.80 -1.35 -6.41
CA PRO A 25 3.28 -1.42 -7.77
C PRO A 25 2.75 -2.82 -8.09
N TRP A 26 1.46 -2.88 -8.41
CA TRP A 26 0.82 -4.03 -9.06
C TRP A 26 0.01 -3.54 -10.26
N PHE A 27 0.50 -3.86 -11.46
CA PHE A 27 -0.08 -3.44 -12.75
C PHE A 27 -0.26 -4.61 -13.74
N SER A 28 0.14 -5.83 -13.36
CA SER A 28 -0.09 -7.03 -14.15
C SER A 28 -1.58 -7.39 -14.21
N ALA A 29 -1.97 -8.20 -15.19
CA ALA A 29 -3.37 -8.58 -15.41
C ALA A 29 -4.01 -9.25 -14.18
N SER A 30 -3.24 -10.01 -13.41
CA SER A 30 -3.68 -10.60 -12.14
C SER A 30 -2.56 -10.66 -11.12
N GLN A 31 -2.95 -10.91 -9.88
CA GLN A 31 -2.08 -11.41 -8.81
C GLN A 31 -2.53 -12.82 -8.42
N VAL A 32 -1.58 -13.64 -7.99
CA VAL A 32 -1.84 -15.00 -7.49
C VAL A 32 -1.18 -15.19 -6.13
N ASP A 33 -1.98 -15.40 -5.08
CA ASP A 33 -1.49 -15.79 -3.77
C ASP A 33 -1.52 -17.31 -3.61
N LEU A 34 -0.37 -17.89 -3.27
CA LEU A 34 -0.10 -19.34 -3.17
C LEU A 34 -0.29 -20.13 -4.48
N ALA A 35 -1.51 -20.16 -5.03
CA ALA A 35 -1.86 -20.83 -6.29
C ALA A 35 -3.20 -20.29 -6.83
N ALA A 36 -3.41 -20.33 -8.15
CA ALA A 36 -4.60 -19.75 -8.78
C ALA A 36 -5.93 -20.40 -8.32
N TRP A 37 -5.91 -21.69 -7.94
CA TRP A 37 -7.08 -22.35 -7.35
C TRP A 37 -7.39 -21.85 -5.93
N PHE A 38 -6.40 -21.31 -5.23
CA PHE A 38 -6.53 -20.77 -3.88
C PHE A 38 -6.97 -19.31 -3.93
N SER A 39 -6.19 -18.44 -4.57
CA SER A 39 -6.48 -17.01 -4.69
C SER A 39 -5.85 -16.45 -5.95
N GLU A 40 -6.70 -15.93 -6.84
CA GLU A 40 -6.27 -15.09 -7.95
C GLU A 40 -7.21 -13.88 -8.02
N GLN A 41 -6.65 -12.68 -8.10
CA GLN A 41 -7.41 -11.44 -8.18
C GLN A 41 -7.03 -10.63 -9.40
N PHE A 42 -7.99 -9.90 -9.95
CA PHE A 42 -7.86 -9.12 -11.18
C PHE A 42 -8.36 -7.71 -10.93
N HIS A 43 -7.63 -6.75 -11.49
CA HIS A 43 -8.10 -5.38 -11.63
C HIS A 43 -9.37 -5.34 -12.49
N VAL A 44 -10.22 -4.37 -12.21
CA VAL A 44 -11.41 -4.05 -13.01
C VAL A 44 -11.26 -2.72 -13.74
N THR A 45 -10.18 -1.99 -13.43
CA THR A 45 -9.79 -0.74 -14.08
C THR A 45 -8.49 -0.91 -14.88
N PRO A 46 -8.28 -0.12 -15.95
CA PRO A 46 -7.00 -0.09 -16.66
C PRO A 46 -5.84 0.22 -15.72
N GLN A 47 -4.74 -0.50 -15.86
CA GLN A 47 -3.54 -0.30 -15.05
C GLN A 47 -2.50 0.53 -15.81
N PRO A 48 -1.67 1.32 -15.08
CA PRO A 48 -0.52 1.99 -15.66
C PRO A 48 0.43 1.03 -16.38
N VAL A 49 1.03 1.51 -17.47
CA VAL A 49 2.07 0.77 -18.19
C VAL A 49 3.44 1.21 -17.66
N VAL A 50 4.24 0.28 -17.14
CA VAL A 50 5.50 0.59 -16.44
C VAL A 50 6.46 1.43 -17.29
N HIS A 51 6.58 1.15 -18.58
CA HIS A 51 7.49 1.89 -19.47
C HIS A 51 7.00 3.30 -19.85
N GLU A 52 5.74 3.63 -19.56
CA GLU A 52 5.17 4.97 -19.77
C GLU A 52 5.30 5.85 -18.53
N LEU A 53 5.57 5.25 -17.37
CA LEU A 53 5.82 5.98 -16.13
C LEU A 53 7.20 6.67 -16.18
N PRO A 54 7.34 7.87 -15.60
CA PRO A 54 8.65 8.44 -15.33
C PRO A 54 9.50 7.48 -14.51
N LYS A 55 10.81 7.41 -14.80
CA LYS A 55 11.73 6.57 -14.01
C LYS A 55 11.79 7.11 -12.57
N PRO A 56 11.36 6.32 -11.55
CA PRO A 56 11.46 6.75 -10.17
C PRO A 56 12.90 6.63 -9.65
N ASP A 57 13.22 7.40 -8.62
CA ASP A 57 14.48 7.28 -7.90
C ASP A 57 14.51 6.01 -7.05
N PHE A 58 13.37 5.61 -6.46
CA PHE A 58 13.26 4.44 -5.59
C PHE A 58 11.96 3.66 -5.82
N ILE A 59 12.00 2.37 -5.51
CA ILE A 59 10.81 1.52 -5.35
C ILE A 59 10.68 1.21 -3.85
N PHE A 60 9.54 1.52 -3.25
CA PHE A 60 9.22 1.13 -1.87
C PHE A 60 8.19 0.00 -1.86
N ILE A 61 8.51 -1.11 -1.16
CA ILE A 61 7.60 -2.25 -0.99
C ILE A 61 7.27 -2.44 0.48
N SER A 62 6.00 -2.24 0.82
CA SER A 62 5.50 -2.24 2.20
C SER A 62 5.22 -3.66 2.71
N HIS A 63 4.70 -4.55 1.86
CA HIS A 63 4.29 -5.89 2.27
C HIS A 63 4.72 -6.95 1.25
N PRO A 64 4.90 -8.21 1.68
CA PRO A 64 5.32 -9.30 0.79
C PRO A 64 4.17 -9.86 -0.05
N PHE A 65 2.93 -9.42 0.11
CA PHE A 65 1.75 -9.95 -0.60
C PHE A 65 1.77 -9.55 -2.07
N THR A 66 1.13 -10.34 -2.94
CA THR A 66 1.32 -10.19 -4.39
C THR A 66 0.61 -8.99 -5.01
N ASP A 67 -0.34 -8.38 -4.28
CA ASP A 67 -0.98 -7.10 -4.57
C ASP A 67 -0.16 -5.87 -4.12
N HIS A 68 0.99 -6.08 -3.47
CA HIS A 68 1.98 -5.03 -3.15
C HIS A 68 3.34 -5.30 -3.79
N CYS A 69 3.79 -6.56 -3.72
CA CYS A 69 5.07 -7.07 -4.17
C CYS A 69 4.87 -7.98 -5.39
N ASN A 70 4.30 -7.41 -6.45
CA ASN A 70 3.96 -8.14 -7.66
C ASN A 70 5.21 -8.39 -8.53
N LYS A 71 5.59 -9.66 -8.72
CA LYS A 71 6.80 -10.01 -9.47
C LYS A 71 6.75 -9.57 -10.93
N GLU A 72 5.64 -9.81 -11.61
CA GLU A 72 5.49 -9.50 -13.05
C GLU A 72 5.61 -8.00 -13.32
N THR A 73 5.02 -7.18 -12.45
CA THR A 73 5.13 -5.73 -12.48
C THR A 73 6.55 -5.28 -12.15
N LEU A 74 7.13 -5.80 -11.06
CA LEU A 74 8.45 -5.37 -10.59
C LEU A 74 9.59 -5.70 -11.56
N LEU A 75 9.50 -6.81 -12.30
CA LEU A 75 10.52 -7.18 -13.29
C LEU A 75 10.55 -6.27 -14.54
N GLN A 76 9.55 -5.41 -14.71
CA GLN A 76 9.53 -4.43 -15.82
C GLN A 76 10.33 -3.16 -15.51
N PHE A 77 10.57 -2.85 -14.24
CA PHE A 77 11.36 -1.67 -13.85
C PHE A 77 12.86 -1.88 -14.14
N ASP A 78 13.59 -0.78 -14.31
CA ASP A 78 15.04 -0.82 -14.47
C ASP A 78 15.72 -1.44 -13.23
N GLN A 79 16.53 -2.47 -13.45
CA GLN A 79 17.32 -3.18 -12.43
C GLN A 79 18.24 -2.27 -11.58
N THR A 80 18.56 -1.05 -12.04
CA THR A 80 19.39 -0.10 -11.29
C THR A 80 18.62 0.67 -10.22
N ILE A 81 17.28 0.67 -10.26
CA ILE A 81 16.47 1.41 -9.28
C ILE A 81 16.60 0.70 -7.91
N PRO A 82 17.02 1.38 -6.84
CA PRO A 82 17.13 0.77 -5.52
C PRO A 82 15.75 0.44 -4.93
N VAL A 83 15.64 -0.74 -4.32
CA VAL A 83 14.41 -1.19 -3.65
C VAL A 83 14.53 -0.99 -2.14
N ILE A 84 13.65 -0.16 -1.58
CA ILE A 84 13.49 0.06 -0.15
C ILE A 84 12.42 -0.91 0.37
N ALA A 85 12.77 -1.78 1.32
CA ALA A 85 11.81 -2.70 1.92
C ALA A 85 12.34 -3.33 3.22
N LEU A 86 11.44 -3.93 4.00
CA LEU A 86 11.84 -4.76 5.15
C LEU A 86 12.60 -6.03 4.71
N PRO A 87 13.47 -6.61 5.57
CA PRO A 87 14.29 -7.76 5.21
C PRO A 87 13.54 -8.97 4.64
N PRO A 88 12.35 -9.37 5.14
CA PRO A 88 11.59 -10.48 4.54
C PRO A 88 11.20 -10.22 3.08
N VAL A 89 10.82 -8.98 2.75
CA VAL A 89 10.44 -8.57 1.39
C VAL A 89 11.68 -8.53 0.50
N GLN A 90 12.79 -7.96 0.97
CA GLN A 90 14.05 -7.98 0.21
C GLN A 90 14.49 -9.41 -0.11
N ARG A 91 14.42 -10.34 0.86
CA ARG A 91 14.75 -11.76 0.61
C ARG A 91 13.85 -12.40 -0.43
N LYS A 92 12.57 -12.02 -0.51
CA LYS A 92 11.65 -12.49 -1.55
C LYS A 92 12.09 -11.97 -2.93
N ILE A 93 12.29 -10.66 -3.05
CA ILE A 93 12.63 -9.99 -4.33
C ILE A 93 14.02 -10.42 -4.83
N ARG A 94 15.01 -10.60 -3.95
CA ARG A 94 16.36 -11.05 -4.32
C ARG A 94 16.36 -12.38 -5.08
N LYS A 95 15.44 -13.29 -4.79
CA LYS A 95 15.30 -14.58 -5.51
C LYS A 95 14.97 -14.40 -6.99
N TRP A 96 14.52 -13.22 -7.41
CA TRP A 96 14.18 -12.94 -8.80
C TRP A 96 15.39 -12.52 -9.62
N ASN A 97 16.56 -12.26 -9.00
CA ASN A 97 17.82 -11.90 -9.66
C ASN A 97 17.69 -10.72 -10.65
N HIS A 98 16.95 -9.69 -10.25
CA HIS A 98 16.69 -8.51 -11.09
C HIS A 98 17.35 -7.24 -10.54
N PHE A 99 16.92 -6.76 -9.38
CA PHE A 99 17.43 -5.51 -8.79
C PHE A 99 18.83 -5.65 -8.20
N LYS A 100 19.67 -4.62 -8.42
CA LYS A 100 21.07 -4.58 -7.97
C LYS A 100 21.25 -4.05 -6.55
N GLN A 101 20.37 -3.16 -6.12
CA GLN A 101 20.49 -2.47 -4.84
C GLN A 101 19.22 -2.60 -4.01
N PHE A 102 19.40 -2.86 -2.72
CA PHE A 102 18.34 -2.87 -1.74
C PHE A 102 18.77 -2.01 -0.56
N LEU A 103 17.85 -1.20 -0.07
CA LEU A 103 18.04 -0.33 1.09
C LEU A 103 17.11 -0.79 2.21
N SER A 104 17.63 -0.81 3.43
CA SER A 104 16.81 -0.82 4.63
C SER A 104 16.05 0.50 4.78
N LEU A 105 15.08 0.54 5.68
CA LEU A 105 14.30 1.76 5.92
C LEU A 105 15.17 2.91 6.46
N ASP A 106 16.19 2.59 7.26
CA ASP A 106 17.13 3.57 7.83
C ASP A 106 18.15 4.09 6.80
N GLU A 107 18.34 3.38 5.68
CA GLU A 107 19.20 3.80 4.56
C GLU A 107 18.41 4.58 3.49
N ALA A 108 17.09 4.70 3.62
CA ALA A 108 16.29 5.53 2.73
C ALA A 108 16.72 7.00 2.84
N PRO A 109 16.68 7.79 1.76
CA PRO A 109 17.15 9.18 1.79
C PRO A 109 16.14 10.17 2.41
N PHE A 110 15.03 9.64 2.94
CA PHE A 110 13.96 10.33 3.66
C PHE A 110 13.59 9.51 4.91
N GLN A 111 12.99 10.14 5.92
CA GLN A 111 12.65 9.42 7.14
C GLN A 111 11.49 8.45 6.88
N LEU A 112 11.75 7.16 7.06
CA LEU A 112 10.79 6.09 6.89
C LEU A 112 10.94 5.10 8.06
N LYS A 113 9.89 4.90 8.85
CA LYS A 113 9.92 3.95 9.99
C LYS A 113 8.77 2.98 9.91
N TYR A 114 9.05 1.71 10.22
CA TYR A 114 8.03 0.67 10.32
C TYR A 114 7.44 0.62 11.73
N LEU A 115 6.12 0.62 11.80
CA LEU A 115 5.33 0.38 13.00
C LEU A 115 4.90 -1.09 12.98
N LYS A 116 5.55 -1.88 13.84
CA LYS A 116 5.31 -3.32 13.94
C LYS A 116 4.06 -3.60 14.78
N PRO A 117 3.12 -4.44 14.30
CA PRO A 117 1.97 -4.89 15.08
C PRO A 117 2.37 -5.49 16.44
N ILE A 118 1.51 -5.32 17.44
CA ILE A 118 1.73 -5.86 18.80
C ILE A 118 1.80 -7.39 18.76
N SER A 119 0.91 -8.01 17.99
CA SER A 119 0.87 -9.45 17.81
C SER A 119 1.93 -9.90 16.82
N PHE A 120 2.82 -10.81 17.24
CA PHE A 120 3.88 -11.33 16.36
C PHE A 120 3.35 -12.25 15.24
N VAL A 121 2.11 -12.71 15.35
CA VAL A 121 1.42 -13.46 14.28
C VAL A 121 0.66 -12.54 13.31
N ASP A 122 0.54 -11.26 13.64
CA ASP A 122 -0.06 -10.28 12.73
C ASP A 122 1.00 -9.79 11.74
N LEU A 123 0.96 -10.37 10.55
CA LEU A 123 1.84 -10.07 9.44
C LEU A 123 1.19 -9.11 8.42
N VAL A 124 -0.05 -8.67 8.68
CA VAL A 124 -0.90 -7.98 7.69
C VAL A 124 -1.07 -6.51 8.04
N HIS A 125 -1.17 -6.17 9.32
CA HIS A 125 -1.58 -4.84 9.78
C HIS A 125 -0.40 -3.94 10.22
N GLY A 126 0.76 -4.13 9.60
CA GLY A 126 1.90 -3.23 9.78
C GLY A 126 1.66 -1.88 9.11
N ALA A 127 2.27 -0.82 9.66
CA ALA A 127 2.18 0.53 9.11
C ALA A 127 3.55 1.18 8.98
N TYR A 128 3.62 2.27 8.22
CA TYR A 128 4.84 3.03 7.97
C TYR A 128 4.59 4.51 8.21
N ILE A 129 5.46 5.17 8.97
CA ILE A 129 5.46 6.63 9.09
C ILE A 129 6.57 7.19 8.20
N LEU A 130 6.18 8.12 7.32
CA LEU A 130 7.08 8.91 6.49
C LEU A 130 7.06 10.35 6.99
N THR A 131 8.23 10.97 7.06
CA THR A 131 8.36 12.36 7.52
C THR A 131 9.36 13.12 6.66
N GLU A 132 8.89 14.19 6.00
CA GLU A 132 9.74 15.14 5.29
C GLU A 132 10.59 15.95 6.27
N LYS A 133 11.69 16.51 5.76
CA LYS A 133 12.51 17.50 6.49
C LYS A 133 11.72 18.73 6.94
N THR A 134 10.63 19.06 6.24
CA THR A 134 9.73 20.16 6.58
C THR A 134 8.81 19.86 7.76
N GLY A 135 8.75 18.60 8.21
CA GLY A 135 7.85 18.11 9.26
C GLY A 135 6.55 17.49 8.75
N LYS A 136 6.24 17.63 7.44
CA LYS A 136 5.07 17.02 6.80
C LYS A 136 5.16 15.50 6.81
N SER A 137 4.05 14.81 7.03
CA SER A 137 4.08 13.38 7.35
C SER A 137 2.89 12.57 6.83
N ILE A 138 3.18 11.34 6.42
CA ILE A 138 2.20 10.32 6.02
C ILE A 138 2.32 9.12 6.94
N LEU A 139 1.20 8.66 7.48
CA LEU A 139 1.05 7.32 8.01
C LEU A 139 0.43 6.42 6.93
N TYR A 140 1.20 5.51 6.36
CA TYR A 140 0.75 4.53 5.38
C TYR A 140 0.46 3.19 6.05
N SER A 141 -0.79 2.75 5.99
CA SER A 141 -1.32 1.56 6.64
C SER A 141 -2.25 0.83 5.67
N PRO A 142 -1.71 0.15 4.63
CA PRO A 142 -2.51 -0.30 3.50
C PRO A 142 -3.70 -1.17 3.90
N HIS A 143 -3.48 -2.14 4.78
CA HIS A 143 -4.52 -3.04 5.30
C HIS A 143 -5.22 -2.49 6.56
N GLY A 144 -4.85 -1.29 6.99
CA GLY A 144 -5.18 -0.72 8.29
C GLY A 144 -4.30 -1.30 9.40
N SER A 145 -4.33 -0.66 10.56
CA SER A 145 -3.50 -1.04 11.70
C SER A 145 -4.25 -1.05 13.03
N GLN A 146 -3.75 -1.83 13.99
CA GLN A 146 -4.34 -1.97 15.33
C GLN A 146 -3.33 -1.65 16.43
N PHE A 147 -3.03 -0.36 16.61
CA PHE A 147 -2.15 0.10 17.68
C PHE A 147 -2.92 0.74 18.84
N GLY A 148 -2.31 0.75 20.02
CA GLY A 148 -2.79 1.52 21.17
C GLY A 148 -2.52 3.02 21.03
N SER A 149 -1.43 3.38 20.37
CA SER A 149 -1.04 4.74 20.00
C SER A 149 -0.38 4.75 18.63
N LEU A 150 -0.44 5.89 17.94
CA LEU A 150 0.23 6.11 16.66
C LEU A 150 1.06 7.39 16.74
N PRO A 151 2.19 7.49 16.00
CA PRO A 151 2.85 8.77 15.81
C PRO A 151 1.90 9.76 15.13
N GLN A 152 2.12 11.06 15.38
CA GLN A 152 1.37 12.08 14.68
C GLN A 152 1.68 12.01 13.17
N ALA A 153 0.64 12.16 12.35
CA ALA A 153 0.76 12.23 10.91
C ALA A 153 -0.25 13.23 10.34
N ASP A 154 0.09 13.99 9.31
CA ASP A 154 -0.85 14.91 8.67
C ASP A 154 -1.85 14.16 7.78
N VAL A 155 -1.37 13.13 7.08
CA VAL A 155 -2.15 12.28 6.17
C VAL A 155 -2.11 10.83 6.65
N LEU A 156 -3.28 10.20 6.72
CA LEU A 156 -3.44 8.76 6.87
C LEU A 156 -3.82 8.15 5.53
N ILE A 157 -2.98 7.28 4.97
CA ILE A 157 -3.33 6.44 3.82
C ILE A 157 -3.71 5.05 4.36
N THR A 158 -4.97 4.64 4.25
CA THR A 158 -5.45 3.39 4.86
C THR A 158 -6.67 2.82 4.14
N THR A 159 -6.91 1.52 4.27
CA THR A 159 -8.13 0.90 3.74
C THR A 159 -9.41 1.43 4.40
N THR A 160 -10.42 1.72 3.58
CA THR A 160 -11.76 2.09 4.05
C THR A 160 -12.78 0.99 3.83
N VAL A 161 -12.48 0.07 2.92
CA VAL A 161 -13.25 -1.16 2.72
C VAL A 161 -12.76 -2.25 3.67
N ARG A 162 -13.69 -3.00 4.26
CA ARG A 162 -13.36 -4.19 5.04
C ARG A 162 -13.26 -5.39 4.12
N PHE A 163 -12.21 -6.19 4.25
CA PHE A 163 -12.04 -7.47 3.56
C PHE A 163 -11.75 -8.55 4.59
N TYR A 164 -12.56 -9.60 4.59
CA TYR A 164 -12.55 -10.63 5.63
C TYR A 164 -12.61 -12.03 5.04
N LEU A 165 -11.77 -12.91 5.57
CA LEU A 165 -11.77 -14.35 5.35
C LEU A 165 -12.08 -15.08 6.66
N PRO A 166 -12.53 -16.35 6.60
CA PRO A 166 -12.56 -17.20 7.78
C PRO A 166 -11.24 -17.15 8.56
N PHE A 167 -11.28 -17.20 9.90
CA PHE A 167 -10.09 -16.97 10.73
C PHE A 167 -8.93 -17.93 10.41
N TRP A 168 -9.23 -19.17 10.02
CA TRP A 168 -8.24 -20.18 9.63
C TRP A 168 -7.62 -19.94 8.24
N LEU A 169 -8.11 -18.94 7.49
CA LEU A 169 -7.57 -18.43 6.23
C LEU A 169 -6.96 -17.03 6.37
N GLY A 170 -6.70 -16.57 7.60
CA GLY A 170 -6.05 -15.28 7.86
C GLY A 170 -6.94 -14.19 8.45
N GLY A 171 -8.25 -14.42 8.56
CA GLY A 171 -9.16 -13.50 9.25
C GLY A 171 -9.41 -12.20 8.50
N THR A 172 -9.42 -11.07 9.23
CA THR A 172 -9.64 -9.75 8.59
C THR A 172 -8.33 -9.29 7.96
N VAL A 173 -8.34 -9.08 6.64
CA VAL A 173 -7.18 -8.55 5.90
C VAL A 173 -7.26 -7.03 5.89
N ASN A 174 -8.36 -6.46 5.39
CA ASN A 174 -8.57 -5.01 5.41
C ASN A 174 -9.52 -4.64 6.54
N LEU A 175 -9.09 -3.74 7.43
CA LEU A 175 -9.84 -3.42 8.65
C LEU A 175 -11.07 -2.52 8.43
N GLY A 176 -11.06 -1.72 7.36
CA GLY A 176 -12.16 -0.88 6.92
C GLY A 176 -12.38 0.42 7.71
N TRP A 177 -13.44 1.13 7.35
CA TRP A 177 -13.69 2.53 7.71
C TRP A 177 -13.67 2.86 9.21
N GLN A 178 -14.31 2.03 10.06
CA GLN A 178 -14.30 2.28 11.50
C GLN A 178 -12.88 2.29 12.09
N ARG A 179 -11.99 1.45 11.53
CA ARG A 179 -10.59 1.44 11.95
C ARG A 179 -9.83 2.62 11.37
N ALA A 180 -10.13 3.03 10.13
CA ALA A 180 -9.57 4.23 9.53
C ALA A 180 -9.84 5.46 10.40
N LEU A 181 -11.10 5.67 10.83
CA LEU A 181 -11.47 6.75 11.75
C LEU A 181 -10.69 6.72 13.06
N LYS A 182 -10.65 5.54 13.70
CA LYS A 182 -9.90 5.39 14.95
C LYS A 182 -8.41 5.71 14.77
N ASN A 183 -7.81 5.25 13.68
CA ASN A 183 -6.40 5.52 13.40
C ASN A 183 -6.16 7.00 13.09
N ALA A 184 -7.08 7.66 12.38
CA ALA A 184 -7.01 9.10 12.11
C ALA A 184 -7.05 9.92 13.41
N GLU A 185 -7.89 9.54 14.39
CA GLU A 185 -7.87 10.16 15.73
C GLU A 185 -6.53 9.92 16.45
N LEU A 186 -6.04 8.68 16.44
CA LEU A 186 -4.81 8.31 17.13
C LEU A 186 -3.57 9.02 16.58
N CYS A 187 -3.48 9.21 15.26
CA CYS A 187 -2.38 9.94 14.62
C CYS A 187 -2.68 11.42 14.39
N LYS A 188 -3.86 11.91 14.77
CA LYS A 188 -4.31 13.30 14.54
C LYS A 188 -4.24 13.71 13.06
N ALA A 189 -4.56 12.78 12.16
CA ALA A 189 -4.57 13.07 10.73
C ALA A 189 -5.63 14.10 10.37
N SER A 190 -5.22 15.07 9.56
CA SER A 190 -6.13 16.05 8.96
C SER A 190 -6.77 15.51 7.68
N TYR A 191 -6.16 14.48 7.09
CA TYR A 191 -6.64 13.86 5.85
C TYR A 191 -6.58 12.34 5.92
N ILE A 192 -7.62 11.68 5.39
CA ILE A 192 -7.70 10.24 5.20
C ILE A 192 -7.80 9.98 3.71
N LEU A 193 -6.73 9.41 3.13
CA LEU A 193 -6.72 8.92 1.76
C LEU A 193 -7.00 7.43 1.77
N PRO A 194 -8.04 6.96 1.07
CA PRO A 194 -8.39 5.56 1.12
C PRO A 194 -7.41 4.73 0.25
N THR A 195 -7.41 3.40 0.34
CA THR A 195 -6.59 2.49 -0.49
C THR A 195 -7.19 1.08 -0.43
N HIS A 196 -6.87 0.19 -1.37
CA HIS A 196 -7.54 -1.11 -1.55
C HIS A 196 -9.05 -0.99 -1.77
N ASP A 197 -9.45 0.08 -2.44
CA ASP A 197 -10.84 0.41 -2.67
C ASP A 197 -11.37 -0.21 -3.97
N GLU A 198 -10.49 -0.63 -4.87
CA GLU A 198 -10.86 -1.26 -6.13
C GLU A 198 -11.78 -2.48 -5.88
N PRO A 199 -12.94 -2.56 -6.55
CA PRO A 199 -13.80 -3.74 -6.52
C PRO A 199 -13.24 -4.86 -7.41
N LYS A 200 -12.05 -5.34 -7.05
CA LYS A 200 -11.34 -6.43 -7.72
C LYS A 200 -12.24 -7.64 -7.92
N THR A 201 -12.12 -8.28 -9.08
CA THR A 201 -12.73 -9.59 -9.30
C THR A 201 -11.75 -10.68 -8.86
N GLY A 202 -12.26 -11.85 -8.49
CA GLY A 202 -11.40 -12.93 -7.99
C GLY A 202 -11.89 -14.32 -8.35
N LYS A 203 -10.96 -15.27 -8.31
CA LYS A 203 -11.18 -16.71 -8.50
C LYS A 203 -10.61 -17.49 -7.32
N GLY A 204 -10.98 -18.78 -7.25
CA GLY A 204 -10.46 -19.72 -6.26
C GLY A 204 -11.22 -19.73 -4.95
N LEU A 205 -10.61 -20.36 -3.94
CA LEU A 205 -11.19 -20.54 -2.61
C LEU A 205 -11.44 -19.20 -1.89
N VAL A 206 -10.47 -18.27 -1.97
CA VAL A 206 -10.56 -16.94 -1.35
C VAL A 206 -11.77 -16.18 -1.88
N ALA A 207 -11.96 -16.12 -3.20
CA ALA A 207 -13.10 -15.42 -3.80
C ALA A 207 -14.48 -15.96 -3.36
N LYS A 208 -14.58 -17.26 -3.05
CA LYS A 208 -15.82 -17.90 -2.57
C LYS A 208 -16.14 -17.60 -1.11
N LEU A 209 -15.10 -17.39 -0.29
CA LEU A 209 -15.24 -17.28 1.17
C LEU A 209 -15.06 -15.85 1.69
N ALA A 210 -14.42 -14.99 0.89
CA ALA A 210 -14.21 -13.60 1.23
C ALA A 210 -15.54 -12.85 1.39
N LYS A 211 -15.58 -11.99 2.40
CA LYS A 211 -16.63 -11.00 2.57
C LYS A 211 -16.01 -9.62 2.50
N ARG A 212 -16.63 -8.75 1.72
CA ARG A 212 -16.20 -7.37 1.52
C ARG A 212 -17.32 -6.42 1.91
N SER A 213 -16.99 -5.33 2.61
CA SER A 213 -17.97 -4.25 2.80
C SER A 213 -18.16 -3.47 1.50
N GLU A 214 -19.22 -2.69 1.43
CA GLU A 214 -19.42 -1.78 0.30
C GLU A 214 -18.31 -0.71 0.26
N HIS A 215 -18.08 -0.22 -0.96
CA HIS A 215 -17.16 0.89 -1.20
C HIS A 215 -17.74 2.18 -0.63
N LEU A 216 -16.89 2.96 0.03
CA LEU A 216 -17.28 4.25 0.60
C LEU A 216 -17.16 5.34 -0.46
N ASN A 217 -18.27 5.70 -1.11
CA ASN A 217 -18.28 6.78 -2.12
C ASN A 217 -18.22 8.18 -1.49
N SER A 218 -18.74 8.33 -0.27
CA SER A 218 -18.78 9.60 0.46
C SER A 218 -18.94 9.34 1.96
N THR A 219 -18.54 10.29 2.78
CA THR A 219 -18.72 10.25 4.23
C THR A 219 -18.94 11.66 4.78
N ASN A 220 -19.54 11.75 5.96
CA ASN A 220 -19.71 13.01 6.68
C ASN A 220 -18.42 13.46 7.38
N ASP A 221 -17.37 12.63 7.39
CA ASP A 221 -16.07 12.99 7.93
C ASP A 221 -15.30 13.85 6.92
N ASN A 222 -15.05 15.10 7.29
CA ASN A 222 -14.41 16.10 6.44
C ASN A 222 -12.94 15.84 6.14
N ARG A 223 -12.31 14.84 6.80
CA ARG A 223 -10.93 14.45 6.54
C ARG A 223 -10.82 13.51 5.34
N PHE A 224 -11.91 12.84 4.94
CA PHE A 224 -11.87 11.89 3.85
C PHE A 224 -11.65 12.59 2.50
N VAL A 225 -10.61 12.19 1.79
CA VAL A 225 -10.26 12.74 0.48
C VAL A 225 -10.09 11.58 -0.51
N GLN A 226 -11.02 11.48 -1.46
CA GLN A 226 -10.91 10.55 -2.58
C GLN A 226 -10.01 11.17 -3.65
N LEU A 227 -8.89 10.53 -3.95
CA LEU A 227 -8.05 10.89 -5.08
C LEU A 227 -8.46 10.07 -6.30
N SER A 228 -8.62 10.73 -7.43
CA SER A 228 -8.75 10.06 -8.72
C SER A 228 -7.42 9.42 -9.12
N VAL A 229 -7.47 8.46 -10.05
CA VAL A 229 -6.28 7.85 -10.64
C VAL A 229 -5.72 8.77 -11.73
N GLY A 230 -4.39 8.89 -11.78
CA GLY A 230 -3.66 9.55 -12.87
C GLY A 230 -3.05 10.91 -12.54
N ASP A 231 -2.31 11.45 -13.51
CA ASP A 231 -1.39 12.59 -13.34
C ASP A 231 -2.06 13.92 -12.97
N ASN A 232 -3.34 14.08 -13.29
CA ASN A 232 -4.10 15.31 -13.04
C ASN A 232 -4.70 15.38 -11.63
N SER A 233 -4.58 14.32 -10.83
CA SER A 233 -5.08 14.25 -9.46
C SER A 233 -3.95 13.93 -8.50
N GLN A 234 -3.44 14.98 -7.88
CA GLN A 234 -2.40 14.89 -6.85
C GLN A 234 -2.90 15.52 -5.55
N PHE A 235 -2.46 14.96 -4.43
CA PHE A 235 -2.59 15.57 -3.13
C PHE A 235 -1.26 16.22 -2.75
N VAL A 236 -1.29 17.52 -2.53
CA VAL A 236 -0.12 18.29 -2.08
C VAL A 236 -0.33 18.61 -0.62
N LEU A 237 0.57 18.08 0.21
CA LEU A 237 0.65 18.41 1.63
C LEU A 237 1.59 19.60 1.81
#